data_AF-W4PEV1-F1
#
_entry.id   AF-W4PEV1-F1
#
_cell.length_a   1.000
_cell.length_b   1.000
_cell.length_c   1.000
_cell.angle_alpha   90.00
_cell.angle_beta   90.00
_cell.angle_gamma   90.00
#
_symmetry.space_group_name_H-M   'P 1'
#
loop_
_entity.id
_entity.type
_entity.pdbx_description
1 polymer ?
#
loop_
_entity_poly.entity_id
_entity_poly.type
_entity_poly.pdbx_seq_one_letter_code
_entity_poly.pdbx_strand_id
1 'polypeptide(L)'
;MGFDGLLNFYAGRNAVCDLPFERAFLNHMGWSGNMCAPAPYVIDADKELIDRIAREDMVRGVTIAAGGFFGPQGRELRIPLADPKQNEKIESFEYKGFKITNFEMESSALAGLSRLMGHKAMTVCMVIANRLIKEANTGYKNTIDTLISTVLDRI
;
A
#
# COMPACT_ATOMS: atom_id res chain seq x y z
N MET A 1 1.05 -3.58 -0.45
CA MET A 1 1.29 -4.39 0.77
C MET A 1 0.05 -4.33 1.63
N GLY A 2 -0.57 -5.48 1.90
CA GLY A 2 -1.79 -5.56 2.68
C GLY A 2 -1.50 -5.69 4.17
N PHE A 3 -1.88 -4.66 4.93
CA PHE A 3 -1.99 -4.69 6.39
C PHE A 3 -3.42 -5.05 6.84
N ASP A 4 -4.34 -5.15 5.90
CA ASP A 4 -5.71 -5.63 6.07
C ASP A 4 -5.77 -7.15 6.35
N GLY A 5 -4.79 -7.92 5.89
CA GLY A 5 -4.69 -9.37 6.07
C GLY A 5 -5.71 -10.20 5.27
N LEU A 6 -6.49 -9.60 4.37
CA LEU A 6 -7.57 -10.25 3.64
C LEU A 6 -7.09 -11.46 2.83
N LEU A 7 -5.96 -11.33 2.14
CA LEU A 7 -5.52 -12.38 1.23
C LEU A 7 -5.09 -13.67 1.98
N ASN A 8 -4.81 -13.57 3.29
CA ASN A 8 -4.47 -14.73 4.12
C ASN A 8 -5.64 -15.71 4.31
N PHE A 9 -6.87 -15.30 4.00
CA PHE A 9 -8.06 -16.16 4.05
C PHE A 9 -8.27 -16.98 2.77
N TYR A 10 -7.49 -16.74 1.72
CA TYR A 10 -7.66 -17.39 0.42
C TYR A 10 -6.58 -18.44 0.16
N ALA A 11 -7.01 -19.61 -0.35
CA ALA A 11 -6.10 -20.62 -0.86
C ALA A 11 -5.28 -20.07 -2.05
N GLY A 12 -4.07 -20.58 -2.23
CA GLY A 12 -3.19 -20.19 -3.34
C GLY A 12 -2.51 -18.84 -3.18
N ARG A 13 -2.77 -18.07 -2.10
CA ARG A 13 -2.18 -16.74 -1.89
C ARG A 13 -0.65 -16.72 -1.93
N ASN A 14 0.01 -17.79 -1.48
CA ASN A 14 1.46 -17.89 -1.48
C ASN A 14 2.05 -17.99 -2.90
N ALA A 15 1.26 -18.44 -3.88
CA ALA A 15 1.70 -18.55 -5.26
C ALA A 15 1.69 -17.21 -6.01
N VAL A 16 0.94 -16.22 -5.51
CA VAL A 16 0.78 -14.92 -6.16
C VAL A 16 1.56 -13.80 -5.47
N CYS A 17 2.08 -14.04 -4.28
CA CYS A 17 2.68 -13.00 -3.44
C CYS A 17 4.19 -13.12 -3.27
N ASP A 18 4.85 -11.99 -2.99
CA ASP A 18 6.29 -11.90 -2.75
C ASP A 18 6.60 -12.23 -1.27
N LEU A 19 6.69 -13.53 -0.97
CA LEU A 19 7.01 -14.04 0.36
C LEU A 19 8.38 -13.56 0.89
N PRO A 20 9.44 -13.47 0.05
CA PRO A 20 10.69 -12.86 0.46
C PRO A 20 10.55 -11.40 0.92
N PHE A 21 9.77 -10.58 0.21
CA PHE A 21 9.48 -9.21 0.61
C PHE A 21 8.72 -9.20 1.94
N GLU A 22 7.65 -9.97 2.08
CA GLU A 22 6.88 -10.10 3.34
C GLU A 22 7.78 -10.37 4.54
N ARG A 23 8.70 -11.33 4.40
CA ARG A 23 9.65 -11.71 5.46
C ARG A 23 10.64 -10.59 5.76
N ALA A 24 11.18 -9.93 4.73
CA ALA A 24 12.09 -8.80 4.90
C ALA A 24 11.40 -7.66 5.65
N PHE A 25 10.16 -7.35 5.29
CA PHE A 25 9.35 -6.32 5.94
C PHE A 25 9.08 -6.65 7.41
N LEU A 26 8.60 -7.87 7.70
CA LEU A 26 8.33 -8.32 9.06
C LEU A 26 9.59 -8.26 9.96
N ASN A 27 10.74 -8.70 9.42
CA ASN A 27 12.01 -8.65 10.14
C ASN A 27 12.43 -7.20 10.44
N HIS A 28 12.26 -6.28 9.49
CA HIS A 28 12.59 -4.86 9.68
C HIS A 28 11.69 -4.19 10.72
N MET A 29 10.40 -4.49 10.70
CA MET A 29 9.46 -3.93 11.68
C MET A 29 9.72 -4.43 13.10
N GLY A 30 10.28 -5.63 13.23
CA GLY A 30 10.51 -6.29 14.53
C GLY A 30 9.21 -6.63 15.25
N TRP A 31 8.10 -6.76 14.51
CA TRP A 31 6.81 -7.11 15.08
C TRP A 31 6.79 -8.54 15.58
N SER A 32 6.18 -8.76 16.73
CA SER A 32 6.13 -10.07 17.39
C SER A 32 4.84 -10.24 18.20
N GLY A 33 4.43 -11.49 18.43
CA GLY A 33 3.22 -11.82 19.19
C GLY A 33 1.97 -11.07 18.68
N ASN A 34 1.24 -10.44 19.59
CA ASN A 34 0.01 -9.69 19.30
C ASN A 34 0.25 -8.34 18.62
N MET A 35 1.50 -7.88 18.48
CA MET A 35 1.85 -6.70 17.69
C MET A 35 1.80 -7.00 16.18
N CYS A 36 1.84 -8.29 15.82
CA CYS A 36 1.56 -8.69 14.46
C CYS A 36 0.08 -8.35 14.17
N ALA A 37 -0.15 -7.12 13.68
CA ALA A 37 -1.31 -6.76 12.89
C ALA A 37 -1.54 -7.86 11.82
N PRO A 38 -2.73 -7.97 11.21
CA PRO A 38 -3.04 -9.06 10.29
C PRO A 38 -1.85 -9.36 9.37
N ALA A 39 -1.33 -10.59 9.42
CA ALA A 39 0.00 -10.94 8.91
C ALA A 39 0.22 -10.28 7.52
N PRO A 40 1.17 -9.32 7.39
CA PRO A 40 1.27 -8.53 6.19
C PRO A 40 1.54 -9.39 4.97
N TYR A 41 0.92 -9.03 3.84
CA TYR A 41 1.19 -9.66 2.56
C TYR A 41 1.65 -8.67 1.49
N VAL A 42 2.45 -9.13 0.55
CA VAL A 42 2.97 -8.33 -0.57
C VAL A 42 2.51 -8.94 -1.88
N ILE A 43 1.83 -8.14 -2.68
CA ILE A 43 1.31 -8.52 -3.98
C ILE A 43 1.67 -7.43 -4.98
N ASP A 44 2.10 -7.86 -6.16
CA ASP A 44 2.37 -6.96 -7.27
C ASP A 44 1.06 -6.62 -8.00
N ALA A 45 0.89 -5.34 -8.33
CA ALA A 45 -0.09 -4.93 -9.32
C ALA A 45 0.41 -5.29 -10.73
N ASP A 46 -0.51 -5.31 -11.70
CA ASP A 46 -0.19 -5.72 -13.07
C ASP A 46 0.80 -4.74 -13.72
N LYS A 47 1.95 -5.28 -14.16
CA LYS A 47 3.06 -4.50 -14.71
C LYS A 47 2.68 -3.74 -15.98
N GLU A 48 1.91 -4.36 -16.87
CA GLU A 48 1.52 -3.73 -18.13
C GLU A 48 0.61 -2.53 -17.87
N LEU A 49 -0.39 -2.67 -17.00
CA LEU A 49 -1.25 -1.56 -16.60
C LEU A 49 -0.43 -0.44 -15.95
N ILE A 50 0.48 -0.77 -15.04
CA ILE A 50 1.37 0.22 -14.40
C ILE A 50 2.16 0.98 -15.46
N ASP A 51 2.86 0.28 -16.36
CA ASP A 51 3.71 0.92 -17.37
C ASP A 51 2.89 1.82 -18.31
N ARG A 52 1.68 1.39 -18.68
CA ARG A 52 0.79 2.12 -19.58
C ARG A 52 0.19 3.39 -18.95
N ILE A 53 -0.26 3.28 -17.69
CA ILE A 53 -0.98 4.36 -16.99
C ILE A 53 -0.01 5.31 -16.29
N ALA A 54 0.99 4.80 -15.57
CA ALA A 54 1.89 5.64 -14.79
C ALA A 54 2.87 6.44 -15.66
N ARG A 55 3.31 5.86 -16.79
CA ARG A 55 4.36 6.42 -17.67
C ARG A 55 5.52 6.98 -16.82
N GLU A 56 5.97 8.20 -17.09
CA GLU A 56 7.09 8.86 -16.40
C GLU A 56 6.63 10.00 -15.47
N ASP A 57 5.31 10.29 -15.43
CA ASP A 57 4.74 11.45 -14.72
C ASP A 57 3.99 11.07 -13.42
N MET A 58 3.90 9.78 -13.09
CA MET A 58 3.38 9.30 -11.81
C MET A 58 4.46 8.63 -10.96
N VAL A 59 4.47 8.92 -9.66
CA VAL A 59 5.36 8.26 -8.70
C VAL A 59 4.99 6.79 -8.58
N ARG A 60 5.98 5.92 -8.75
CA ARG A 60 5.86 4.47 -8.57
C ARG A 60 6.43 4.06 -7.22
N GLY A 61 5.81 3.11 -6.55
CA GLY A 61 6.26 2.64 -5.25
C GLY A 61 5.35 1.58 -4.65
N VAL A 62 5.57 1.28 -3.38
CA VAL A 62 4.75 0.33 -2.62
C VAL A 62 3.71 1.10 -1.81
N THR A 63 2.44 0.79 -2.08
CA THR A 63 1.31 1.28 -1.31
C THR A 63 1.01 0.33 -0.15
N ILE A 64 0.83 0.84 1.08
CA ILE A 64 0.23 0.07 2.17
C ILE A 64 -1.29 0.23 2.12
N ALA A 65 -2.00 -0.90 2.00
CA ALA A 65 -3.43 -0.98 2.23
C ALA A 65 -3.68 -1.35 3.70
N ALA A 66 -4.08 -0.36 4.50
CA ALA A 66 -4.29 -0.50 5.92
C ALA A 66 -5.69 -1.03 6.24
N GLY A 67 -5.79 -1.95 7.21
CA GLY A 67 -7.09 -2.43 7.71
C GLY A 67 -7.92 -1.40 8.49
N GLY A 68 -7.52 -0.12 8.49
CA GLY A 68 -8.22 0.95 9.19
C GLY A 68 -7.48 2.28 9.10
N PHE A 69 -8.18 3.38 9.41
CA PHE A 69 -7.63 4.73 9.26
C PHE A 69 -6.70 5.16 10.42
N PHE A 70 -6.87 4.64 11.64
CA PHE A 70 -6.13 5.13 12.82
C PHE A 70 -4.78 4.40 13.02
N GLY A 71 -4.67 3.57 14.07
CA GLY A 71 -3.46 2.84 14.44
C GLY A 71 -2.81 2.05 13.29
N PRO A 72 -3.55 1.39 12.38
CA PRO A 72 -2.96 0.70 11.23
C PRO A 72 -2.17 1.62 10.29
N GLN A 73 -2.45 2.92 10.29
CA GLN A 73 -1.69 3.94 9.55
C GLN A 73 -0.80 4.78 10.49
N GLY A 74 -0.51 4.29 11.70
CA GLY A 74 0.34 4.96 12.69
C GLY A 74 -0.22 6.28 13.19
N ARG A 75 -1.55 6.45 13.21
CA ARG A 75 -2.18 7.63 13.84
C ARG A 75 -2.47 7.33 15.30
N GLU A 76 -1.75 8.02 16.18
CA GLU A 76 -1.96 7.97 17.62
C GLU A 76 -3.23 8.72 18.02
N LEU A 77 -4.01 8.13 18.94
CA LEU A 77 -5.16 8.79 19.59
C LEU A 77 -4.74 9.22 21.00
N ARG A 78 -5.69 9.39 21.93
CA ARG A 78 -5.35 9.40 23.36
C ARG A 78 -4.79 8.06 23.86
N ILE A 79 -4.87 7.02 23.04
CA ILE A 79 -4.32 5.69 23.26
C ILE A 79 -3.03 5.60 22.43
N PRO A 80 -1.89 5.24 23.04
CA PRO A 80 -0.62 5.13 22.34
C PRO A 80 -0.64 3.98 21.32
N LEU A 81 0.18 4.10 20.27
CA LEU A 81 0.39 3.00 19.33
C LEU A 81 1.09 1.82 20.01
N ALA A 82 0.74 0.59 19.60
CA ALA A 82 1.45 -0.62 20.04
C ALA A 82 2.93 -0.59 19.64
N ASP A 83 3.24 0.02 18.49
CA ASP A 83 4.58 0.34 18.05
C ASP A 83 4.71 1.86 17.84
N PRO A 84 5.25 2.61 18.82
CA PRO A 84 5.40 4.07 18.74
C PRO A 84 6.27 4.55 17.57
N LYS A 85 7.11 3.67 17.01
CA LYS A 85 8.02 3.98 15.90
C LYS A 85 7.55 3.40 14.56
N GLN A 86 6.32 2.91 14.48
CA GLN A 86 5.78 2.23 13.29
C GLN A 86 6.05 2.99 11.99
N ASN A 87 5.69 4.29 11.92
CA ASN A 87 5.84 5.06 10.69
C ASN A 87 7.31 5.33 10.33
N GLU A 88 8.16 5.63 11.31
CA GLU A 88 9.61 5.81 11.10
C GLU A 88 10.25 4.54 10.51
N LYS A 89 9.87 3.37 11.01
CA LYS A 89 10.33 2.08 10.48
C LYS A 89 9.82 1.84 9.06
N ILE A 90 8.55 2.13 8.80
CA ILE A 90 7.95 1.99 7.46
C ILE A 90 8.65 2.92 6.45
N GLU A 91 8.90 4.17 6.81
CA GLU A 91 9.54 5.18 5.96
C GLU A 91 11.00 4.86 5.65
N SER A 92 11.70 4.24 6.61
CA SER A 92 13.10 3.80 6.44
C SER A 92 13.25 2.43 5.76
N PHE A 93 12.16 1.70 5.53
CA PHE A 93 12.22 0.40 4.89
C PHE A 93 12.46 0.52 3.39
N GLU A 94 13.43 -0.25 2.89
CA GLU A 94 13.70 -0.40 1.46
C GLU A 94 13.98 -1.87 1.14
N TYR A 95 13.40 -2.37 0.05
CA TYR A 95 13.64 -3.73 -0.42
C TYR A 95 13.92 -3.72 -1.93
N LYS A 96 15.15 -4.05 -2.33
CA LYS A 96 15.57 -4.06 -3.75
C LYS A 96 15.23 -2.76 -4.50
N GLY A 97 15.39 -1.61 -3.85
CA GLY A 97 15.03 -0.30 -4.40
C GLY A 97 13.55 0.09 -4.24
N PHE A 98 12.67 -0.83 -3.83
CA PHE A 98 11.27 -0.51 -3.54
C PHE A 98 11.14 0.21 -2.20
N LYS A 99 10.48 1.36 -2.22
CA LYS A 99 10.13 2.16 -1.04
C LYS A 99 8.62 2.22 -0.87
N ILE A 100 8.18 2.38 0.37
CA ILE A 100 6.78 2.58 0.71
C ILE A 100 6.46 4.06 0.53
N THR A 101 5.51 4.37 -0.35
CA THR A 101 5.26 5.75 -0.81
C THR A 101 3.99 6.37 -0.24
N ASN A 102 3.01 5.55 0.13
CA ASN A 102 1.70 6.02 0.56
C ASN A 102 0.92 4.95 1.32
N PHE A 103 -0.18 5.40 1.94
CA PHE A 103 -1.19 4.58 2.60
C PHE A 103 -2.55 4.80 1.93
N GLU A 104 -3.32 3.72 1.80
CA GLU A 104 -4.76 3.70 1.52
C GLU A 104 -5.34 2.42 2.17
N MET A 105 -6.47 1.87 1.71
CA MET A 105 -7.18 0.81 2.44
C MET A 105 -7.68 -0.36 1.56
N GLU A 106 -7.40 -0.39 0.25
CA GLU A 106 -8.05 -1.29 -0.70
C GLU A 106 -7.10 -2.00 -1.68
N SER A 107 -5.98 -1.38 -2.06
CA SER A 107 -5.18 -1.75 -3.23
C SER A 107 -4.58 -3.15 -3.17
N SER A 108 -4.19 -3.61 -1.98
CA SER A 108 -3.64 -4.95 -1.74
C SER A 108 -4.67 -6.05 -2.06
N ALA A 109 -5.89 -5.89 -1.59
CA ALA A 109 -6.98 -6.85 -1.76
C ALA A 109 -7.42 -6.88 -3.22
N LEU A 110 -7.53 -5.70 -3.86
CA LEU A 110 -7.85 -5.60 -5.28
C LEU A 110 -6.82 -6.34 -6.12
N ALA A 111 -5.52 -6.03 -5.97
CA ALA A 111 -4.46 -6.69 -6.72
C ALA A 111 -4.41 -8.21 -6.44
N GLY A 112 -4.52 -8.61 -5.18
CA GLY A 112 -4.47 -10.02 -4.76
C GLY A 112 -5.62 -10.86 -5.30
N LEU A 113 -6.86 -10.40 -5.12
CA LEU A 113 -8.04 -11.10 -5.62
C LEU A 113 -8.06 -11.13 -7.15
N SER A 114 -7.74 -10.02 -7.82
CA SER A 114 -7.64 -9.99 -9.28
C SER A 114 -6.62 -11.01 -9.77
N ARG A 115 -5.44 -11.09 -9.15
CA ARG A 115 -4.40 -12.05 -9.53
C ARG A 115 -4.85 -13.50 -9.35
N LEU A 116 -5.49 -13.81 -8.23
CA LEU A 116 -6.03 -15.15 -7.95
C LEU A 116 -7.14 -15.56 -8.94
N MET A 117 -7.92 -14.59 -9.42
CA MET A 117 -8.99 -14.81 -10.39
C MET A 117 -8.54 -14.71 -11.86
N GLY A 118 -7.24 -14.47 -12.12
CA GLY A 118 -6.70 -14.36 -13.48
C GLY A 118 -6.96 -13.02 -14.17
N HIS A 119 -7.26 -11.97 -13.41
CA HIS A 119 -7.45 -10.60 -13.90
C HIS A 119 -6.20 -9.74 -13.73
N LYS A 120 -6.11 -8.67 -14.53
CA LYS A 120 -5.13 -7.59 -14.37
C LYS A 120 -5.75 -6.50 -13.51
N ALA A 121 -5.00 -5.95 -12.57
CA ALA A 121 -5.44 -4.82 -11.76
C ALA A 121 -4.26 -3.96 -11.34
N MET A 122 -4.51 -2.65 -11.20
CA MET A 122 -3.61 -1.70 -10.58
C MET A 122 -4.43 -0.64 -9.84
N THR A 123 -3.77 0.18 -9.02
CA THR A 123 -4.39 1.29 -8.31
C THR A 123 -3.59 2.56 -8.55
N VAL A 124 -4.30 3.67 -8.80
CA VAL A 124 -3.73 5.00 -8.84
C VAL A 124 -4.29 5.80 -7.68
N CYS A 125 -3.42 6.37 -6.86
CA CYS A 125 -3.82 7.15 -5.68
C CYS A 125 -3.44 8.61 -5.87
N MET A 126 -4.39 9.50 -5.62
CA MET A 126 -4.08 10.90 -5.39
C MET A 126 -3.62 11.08 -3.95
N VAL A 127 -2.41 11.62 -3.74
CA VAL A 127 -1.93 11.93 -2.39
C VAL A 127 -2.58 13.23 -1.92
N ILE A 128 -3.49 13.11 -0.94
CA ILE A 128 -4.24 14.25 -0.39
C ILE A 128 -3.59 14.77 0.91
N ALA A 129 -2.90 13.91 1.66
CA ALA A 129 -2.21 14.30 2.88
C ALA A 129 -0.74 13.85 2.82
N ASN A 130 0.16 14.81 2.73
CA ASN A 130 1.60 14.54 2.78
C ASN A 130 2.08 14.60 4.23
N ARG A 131 2.42 13.44 4.77
CA ARG A 131 2.78 13.28 6.18
C ARG A 131 4.19 13.77 6.50
N LEU A 132 5.08 13.80 5.52
CA LEU A 132 6.46 14.26 5.69
C LEU A 132 6.51 15.78 5.88
N ILE A 133 5.78 16.52 5.04
CA ILE A 133 5.74 17.99 5.10
C ILE A 133 4.56 18.55 5.92
N LYS A 134 3.68 17.67 6.43
CA LYS A 134 2.47 18.00 7.21
C LYS A 134 1.48 18.91 6.48
N GLU A 135 1.43 18.81 5.15
CA GLU A 135 0.50 19.56 4.32
C GLU A 135 -0.64 18.66 3.83
N ALA A 136 -1.85 19.24 3.81
CA ALA A 136 -3.02 18.62 3.21
C ALA A 136 -3.43 19.41 1.97
N ASN A 137 -3.60 18.73 0.84
CA ASN A 137 -4.12 19.35 -0.37
C ASN A 137 -5.64 19.58 -0.18
N THR A 138 -6.02 20.79 0.21
CA THR A 138 -7.43 21.19 0.39
C THR A 138 -8.17 21.41 -0.93
N GLY A 139 -7.43 21.56 -2.05
CA GLY A 139 -7.95 21.76 -3.41
C GLY A 139 -8.14 20.49 -4.24
N TYR A 140 -7.97 19.30 -3.64
CA TYR A 140 -7.95 18.01 -4.34
C TYR A 140 -9.19 17.74 -5.23
N LYS A 141 -10.33 18.35 -4.90
CA LYS A 141 -11.57 18.22 -5.69
C LYS A 141 -11.41 18.70 -7.12
N ASN A 142 -10.53 19.66 -7.38
CA ASN A 142 -10.29 20.15 -8.75
C ASN A 142 -9.24 19.31 -9.50
N THR A 143 -8.38 18.57 -8.79
CA THR A 143 -7.34 17.75 -9.41
C THR A 143 -7.81 16.33 -9.71
N ILE A 144 -8.85 15.82 -9.03
CA ILE A 144 -9.32 14.45 -9.22
C ILE A 144 -9.86 14.22 -10.64
N ASP A 145 -10.58 15.19 -11.22
CA ASP A 145 -11.10 15.09 -12.59
C ASP A 145 -9.97 14.93 -13.61
N THR A 146 -8.85 15.64 -13.39
CA THR A 146 -7.65 15.50 -14.23
C THR A 146 -7.07 14.09 -14.11
N LEU A 147 -7.01 13.54 -12.90
CA LEU A 147 -6.53 12.17 -12.68
C LEU A 147 -7.43 11.14 -13.36
N ILE A 148 -8.75 11.28 -13.23
CA ILE A 148 -9.73 10.39 -13.85
C ILE A 148 -9.55 10.39 -15.37
N SER A 149 -9.56 11.56 -16.01
CA SER A 149 -9.36 11.68 -17.45
C SER A 149 -8.01 11.10 -17.88
N THR A 150 -6.93 11.39 -17.13
CA THR A 150 -5.59 10.86 -17.42
C THR A 150 -5.56 9.33 -17.40
N VAL A 151 -6.24 8.69 -16.43
CA VAL A 151 -6.30 7.23 -16.36
C VAL A 151 -7.15 6.66 -17.50
N LEU A 152 -8.30 7.26 -17.80
CA LEU A 152 -9.17 6.82 -18.89
C LEU A 152 -8.50 6.92 -20.26
N ASP A 153 -7.70 7.96 -20.50
CA ASP A 153 -6.95 8.12 -21.76
C ASP A 153 -5.81 7.10 -21.90
N ARG A 154 -5.37 6.51 -20.78
CA ARG A 154 -4.22 5.60 -20.74
C ARG A 154 -4.61 4.13 -20.55
N ILE A 155 -5.84 3.80 -20.15
CA ILE A 155 -6.32 2.41 -19.96
C ILE A 155 -6.71 1.72 -21.26
#